data_AF-A1VPZ3-F1
#
_entry.id   AF-A1VPZ3-F1
#
_cell.length_a   1.000
_cell.length_b   1.000
_cell.length_c   1.000
_cell.angle_alpha   90.00
_cell.angle_beta   90.00
_cell.angle_gamma   90.00
#
_symmetry.space_group_name_H-M   'P 1'
#
loop_
_entity.id
_entity.type
_entity.pdbx_description
1 polymer ?
#
loop_
_entity_poly.entity_id
_entity_poly.type
_entity_poly.pdbx_seq_one_letter_code
_entity_poly.pdbx_strand_id
1 'polypeptide(L)'
;MNATKPHSRKTDLTVTHVLAELLERLERSKVPVGAEQYRSVVQHLASELGDVEPGTALGALLDSHPAAAELYENVNYQYAGLCRSALDASLAAERQAKEILDRAMSRTLNRSIPPHKEDPTHGKS
;
A
#
# COMPACT_ATOMS: atom_id res chain seq x y z
N MET A 1 40.65 3.80 -2.14
CA MET A 1 39.51 4.68 -2.46
C MET A 1 38.83 4.11 -3.70
N ASN A 2 37.78 3.30 -3.52
CA ASN A 2 37.07 2.66 -4.65
C ASN A 2 35.96 3.59 -5.14
N ALA A 3 36.07 3.99 -6.41
CA ALA A 3 35.10 4.85 -7.08
C ALA A 3 33.78 4.08 -7.28
N THR A 4 32.73 4.55 -6.61
CA THR A 4 31.34 4.13 -6.85
C THR A 4 30.97 4.57 -8.27
N LYS A 5 30.91 3.64 -9.22
CA LYS A 5 30.42 3.93 -10.57
C LYS A 5 28.93 4.32 -10.47
N PRO A 6 28.49 5.46 -11.02
CA PRO A 6 27.08 5.77 -11.09
C PRO A 6 26.42 4.76 -12.04
N HIS A 7 25.51 3.95 -11.53
CA HIS A 7 24.69 3.07 -12.35
C HIS A 7 23.79 3.98 -13.18
N SER A 8 24.01 4.00 -14.50
CA SER A 8 23.17 4.75 -15.42
C SER A 8 21.80 4.11 -15.39
N ARG A 9 20.85 4.74 -14.70
CA ARG A 9 19.50 4.21 -14.61
C ARG A 9 18.85 4.19 -15.99
N LYS A 10 18.14 3.10 -16.29
CA LYS A 10 17.51 2.85 -17.59
C LYS A 10 16.14 3.51 -17.64
N THR A 11 15.81 4.12 -18.78
CA THR A 11 14.47 4.64 -19.10
C THR A 11 13.64 3.68 -19.96
N ASP A 12 14.28 2.70 -20.61
CA ASP A 12 13.61 1.64 -21.35
C ASP A 12 13.09 0.56 -20.40
N LEU A 13 11.76 0.42 -20.34
CA LEU A 13 11.05 -0.52 -19.47
C LEU A 13 10.67 -1.83 -20.16
N THR A 14 11.08 -2.04 -21.42
CA THR A 14 10.60 -3.19 -22.21
C THR A 14 10.92 -4.51 -21.53
N VAL A 15 12.15 -4.70 -21.06
CA VAL A 15 12.59 -5.92 -20.36
C VAL A 15 11.86 -6.08 -19.03
N THR A 16 11.76 -4.99 -18.25
CA THR A 16 11.02 -4.97 -16.98
C THR A 16 9.56 -5.37 -17.15
N HIS A 17 8.90 -4.88 -18.21
CA HIS A 17 7.51 -5.20 -18.53
C HIS A 17 7.35 -6.69 -18.85
N VAL A 18 8.21 -7.23 -19.73
CA VAL A 18 8.14 -8.65 -20.11
C VAL A 18 8.31 -9.56 -18.89
N LEU A 19 9.22 -9.21 -17.98
CA LEU A 19 9.46 -9.96 -16.75
C LEU A 19 8.34 -9.81 -15.73
N ALA A 20 7.72 -8.64 -15.62
CA ALA A 20 6.56 -8.40 -14.78
C ALA A 20 5.38 -9.28 -15.23
N GLU A 21 5.06 -9.28 -16.54
CA GLU A 21 4.03 -10.14 -17.11
C GLU A 21 4.36 -11.63 -16.94
N LEU A 22 5.64 -12.01 -17.07
CA LEU A 22 6.07 -13.38 -16.82
C LEU A 22 5.84 -13.78 -15.36
N LEU A 23 6.23 -12.95 -14.40
CA LEU A 23 6.02 -13.21 -12.98
C LEU A 23 4.52 -13.34 -12.67
N GLU A 24 3.69 -12.43 -13.18
CA GLU A 24 2.23 -12.50 -13.05
C GLU A 24 1.64 -13.83 -13.52
N ARG A 25 2.14 -14.33 -14.64
CA ARG A 25 1.70 -15.62 -15.18
C ARG A 25 2.16 -16.80 -14.32
N LEU A 26 3.35 -16.70 -13.71
CA LEU A 26 3.85 -17.73 -12.78
C LEU A 26 3.02 -17.74 -11.49
N GLU A 27 2.73 -16.58 -10.90
CA GLU A 27 1.89 -16.43 -9.70
C GLU A 27 0.47 -16.96 -9.91
N ARG A 28 -0.10 -16.71 -11.09
CA ARG A 28 -1.45 -17.17 -11.46
C ARG A 28 -1.50 -18.60 -12.02
N SER A 29 -0.35 -19.29 -12.09
CA SER A 29 -0.29 -20.63 -12.66
C SER A 29 -1.04 -21.64 -11.79
N LYS A 30 -1.93 -22.42 -12.43
CA LYS A 30 -2.62 -23.56 -11.79
C LYS A 30 -1.79 -24.84 -11.78
N VAL A 31 -0.65 -24.84 -12.47
CA VAL A 31 0.28 -25.96 -12.56
C VAL A 31 1.52 -25.60 -11.74
N PRO A 32 2.12 -26.57 -10.99
CA PRO A 32 3.34 -26.32 -10.26
C PRO A 32 4.45 -25.79 -11.16
N VAL A 33 5.00 -24.63 -10.79
CA VAL A 33 6.17 -24.04 -11.43
C VAL A 33 7.43 -24.54 -10.71
N GLY A 34 8.48 -24.86 -11.46
CA GLY A 34 9.76 -25.25 -10.86
C GLY A 34 10.35 -24.10 -10.03
N ALA A 35 10.79 -24.39 -8.81
CA ALA A 35 11.32 -23.37 -7.88
C ALA A 35 12.50 -22.59 -8.47
N GLU A 36 13.40 -23.26 -9.19
CA GLU A 36 14.54 -22.65 -9.89
C GLU A 36 14.10 -21.62 -10.94
N GLN A 37 13.06 -21.96 -11.73
CA GLN A 37 12.54 -21.07 -12.76
C GLN A 37 11.91 -19.82 -12.13
N TYR A 38 11.08 -20.03 -11.11
CA TYR A 38 10.46 -18.93 -10.37
C TYR A 38 11.54 -18.00 -9.78
N ARG A 39 12.54 -18.58 -9.12
CA ARG A 39 13.65 -17.84 -8.52
C ARG A 39 14.44 -17.05 -9.54
N SER A 40 14.71 -17.63 -10.71
CA SER A 40 15.42 -16.95 -11.80
C SER A 40 14.67 -15.72 -12.31
N VAL A 41 13.34 -15.83 -12.51
CA VAL A 41 12.50 -14.70 -12.93
C VAL A 41 12.49 -13.60 -11.87
N VAL A 42 12.27 -13.96 -10.61
CA VAL A 42 12.24 -12.99 -9.49
C VAL A 42 13.57 -12.26 -9.36
N GLN A 43 14.70 -12.97 -9.42
CA GLN A 43 16.03 -12.35 -9.31
C GLN A 43 16.33 -11.39 -10.46
N HIS A 44 15.97 -11.78 -11.68
CA HIS A 44 16.19 -10.94 -12.84
C HIS A 44 15.30 -9.70 -12.81
N LEU A 45 14.01 -9.86 -12.48
CA LEU A 45 13.10 -8.73 -12.35
C LEU A 45 13.54 -7.77 -11.24
N ALA A 46 13.99 -8.29 -10.09
CA ALA A 46 14.52 -7.46 -9.01
C ALA A 46 15.74 -6.62 -9.44
N SER A 47 16.64 -7.21 -10.24
CA SER A 47 17.80 -6.49 -10.79
C SER A 47 17.36 -5.37 -11.73
N GLU A 48 16.45 -5.66 -12.68
CA GLU A 48 15.98 -4.65 -13.62
C GLU A 48 15.22 -3.53 -12.92
N LEU A 49 14.40 -3.84 -11.91
CA LEU A 49 13.69 -2.85 -11.10
C LEU A 49 14.63 -1.95 -10.30
N GLY A 50 15.80 -2.44 -9.89
CA GLY A 50 16.82 -1.63 -9.21
C GLY A 50 17.53 -0.62 -10.12
N ASP A 51 17.58 -0.91 -11.42
CA ASP A 51 18.23 -0.07 -12.42
C ASP A 51 17.27 0.93 -13.09
N VAL A 52 15.97 0.82 -12.89
CA VAL A 52 14.98 1.71 -13.52
C VAL A 52 14.89 3.05 -12.78
N GLU A 53 14.80 4.15 -13.54
CA GLU A 53 14.49 5.48 -12.96
C GLU A 53 13.09 5.48 -12.32
N PRO A 54 12.95 5.90 -11.05
CA PRO A 54 11.65 6.15 -10.45
C PRO A 54 10.89 7.22 -11.25
N GLY A 55 9.62 6.97 -11.56
CA GLY A 55 8.81 7.90 -12.33
C GLY A 55 7.43 7.35 -12.68
N THR A 56 6.66 8.15 -13.42
CA THR A 56 5.28 7.83 -13.79
C THR A 56 5.17 6.54 -14.61
N ALA A 57 6.12 6.28 -15.50
CA ALA A 57 6.14 5.08 -16.34
C ALA A 57 6.36 3.81 -15.51
N LEU A 58 7.28 3.83 -14.54
CA LEU A 58 7.46 2.73 -13.60
C LEU A 58 6.22 2.56 -12.73
N GLY A 59 5.63 3.65 -12.23
CA GLY A 59 4.37 3.61 -11.47
C GLY A 59 3.25 2.88 -12.23
N ALA A 60 3.00 3.26 -13.48
CA ALA A 60 1.98 2.63 -14.32
C ALA A 60 2.23 1.13 -14.59
N LEU A 61 3.50 0.73 -14.76
CA LEU A 61 3.86 -0.68 -14.88
C LEU A 61 3.52 -1.44 -13.59
N LEU A 62 3.90 -0.90 -12.44
CA LEU A 62 3.66 -1.55 -11.16
C LEU A 62 2.17 -1.51 -10.76
N ASP A 63 1.37 -0.56 -11.25
CA ASP A 63 -0.08 -0.55 -11.06
C ASP A 63 -0.81 -1.63 -11.87
N SER A 64 -0.23 -2.04 -13.00
CA SER A 64 -0.78 -3.09 -13.87
C SER A 64 -0.33 -4.51 -13.50
N HIS A 65 0.75 -4.65 -12.73
CA HIS A 65 1.36 -5.95 -12.38
C HIS A 65 1.57 -6.07 -10.85
N PRO A 66 0.53 -6.49 -10.09
CA PRO A 66 0.59 -6.66 -8.64
C PRO A 66 1.79 -7.45 -8.10
N ALA A 67 2.18 -8.56 -8.73
CA ALA A 67 3.32 -9.37 -8.30
C ALA A 67 4.65 -8.61 -8.43
N ALA A 68 4.80 -7.81 -9.49
CA ALA A 68 5.97 -6.96 -9.67
C ALA A 68 5.96 -5.79 -8.67
N ALA A 69 4.78 -5.25 -8.33
CA ALA A 69 4.61 -4.24 -7.28
C ALA A 69 5.09 -4.76 -5.91
N GLU A 70 4.61 -5.93 -5.50
CA GLU A 70 5.02 -6.55 -4.24
C GLU A 70 6.52 -6.81 -4.20
N LEU A 71 7.10 -7.32 -5.29
CA LEU A 71 8.55 -7.53 -5.37
C LEU A 71 9.32 -6.21 -5.28
N TYR A 72 8.88 -5.17 -5.98
CA TYR A 72 9.50 -3.84 -5.93
C TYR A 72 9.48 -3.27 -4.51
N GLU A 73 8.35 -3.39 -3.80
CA GLU A 73 8.21 -2.98 -2.42
C GLU A 73 9.14 -3.76 -1.49
N ASN A 74 9.19 -5.09 -1.62
CA ASN A 74 10.04 -5.95 -0.80
C ASN A 74 11.53 -5.62 -0.96
N VAL A 75 11.99 -5.38 -2.20
CA VAL A 75 13.39 -5.00 -2.49
C VAL A 75 13.72 -3.62 -1.94
N ASN A 76 12.77 -2.69 -2.00
CA ASN A 76 12.95 -1.31 -1.56
C ASN A 76 12.47 -1.07 -0.11
N TYR A 77 12.20 -2.13 0.65
CA TYR A 77 11.63 -2.03 2.00
C TYR A 77 12.42 -1.10 2.94
N GLN A 78 13.76 -1.07 2.79
CA GLN A 78 14.65 -0.17 3.53
C GLN A 78 14.46 1.33 3.20
N TYR A 79 13.91 1.65 2.02
CA TYR A 79 13.64 3.01 1.54
C TYR A 79 12.15 3.35 1.57
N ALA A 80 11.27 2.36 1.48
CA ALA A 80 9.81 2.47 1.40
C ALA A 80 9.18 1.72 2.58
N GLY A 81 9.25 2.31 3.77
CA GLY A 81 8.64 1.76 4.97
C GLY A 81 7.10 1.71 5.00
N LEU A 82 6.41 2.07 3.91
CA LEU A 82 4.97 1.90 3.79
C LEU A 82 4.58 1.58 2.35
N CYS A 83 3.79 0.51 2.21
CA CYS A 83 3.09 0.01 1.04
C CYS A 83 2.82 1.07 -0.05
N ARG A 84 2.94 0.73 -1.35
CA ARG A 84 2.36 1.56 -2.44
C ARG A 84 0.83 1.54 -2.42
N SER A 85 0.21 0.69 -1.59
CA SER A 85 -1.21 0.79 -1.30
C SER A 85 -1.51 2.20 -0.81
N ALA A 86 -2.55 2.82 -1.39
CA ALA A 86 -2.81 4.24 -1.25
C ALA A 86 -2.83 4.63 0.23
N LEU A 87 -1.73 5.25 0.70
CA LEU A 87 -1.62 5.83 2.03
C LEU A 87 -2.87 6.66 2.31
N ASP A 88 -3.33 7.40 1.30
CA ASP A 88 -4.56 8.18 1.35
C ASP A 88 -5.83 7.35 1.57
N ALA A 89 -5.97 6.17 0.94
CA ALA A 89 -7.13 5.30 1.16
C ALA A 89 -7.10 4.68 2.57
N SER A 90 -5.93 4.26 3.03
CA SER A 90 -5.73 3.71 4.37
C SER A 90 -6.00 4.78 5.45
N LEU A 91 -5.50 6.00 5.25
CA LEU A 91 -5.66 7.13 6.17
C LEU A 91 -7.10 7.69 6.13
N ALA A 92 -7.75 7.67 4.96
CA ALA A 92 -9.18 7.98 4.85
C ALA A 92 -10.05 6.96 5.58
N ALA A 93 -9.77 5.66 5.44
CA ALA A 93 -10.47 4.60 6.16
C ALA A 93 -10.27 4.73 7.67
N GLU A 94 -9.05 5.02 8.14
CA GLU A 94 -8.76 5.28 9.54
C GLU A 94 -9.56 6.48 10.09
N ARG A 95 -9.57 7.61 9.37
CA ARG A 95 -10.34 8.79 9.76
C ARG A 95 -11.84 8.50 9.84
N GLN A 96 -12.40 7.81 8.84
CA GLN A 96 -13.80 7.42 8.84
C GLN A 96 -14.15 6.50 10.02
N ALA A 97 -13.30 5.51 10.33
CA ALA A 97 -13.50 4.63 11.47
C ALA A 97 -13.50 5.41 12.80
N LYS A 98 -12.55 6.36 12.96
CA LYS A 98 -12.46 7.22 14.14
C LYS A 98 -13.72 8.07 14.31
N GLU A 99 -14.22 8.69 13.24
CA GLU A 99 -15.45 9.50 13.29
C GLU A 99 -16.68 8.68 13.71
N ILE A 100 -16.81 7.44 13.24
CA ILE A 100 -17.91 6.55 13.62
C ILE A 100 -17.84 6.19 15.10
N LEU A 101 -16.64 5.86 15.59
CA LEU A 101 -16.42 5.55 17.00
C LEU A 101 -16.72 6.75 17.91
N ASP A 102 -16.25 7.94 17.54
CA ASP A 102 -16.49 9.16 18.31
C ASP A 102 -17.99 9.46 18.40
N ARG A 103 -18.74 9.34 17.29
CA ARG A 103 -20.21 9.50 17.29
C ARG A 103 -20.90 8.46 18.16
N ALA A 104 -20.47 7.21 18.12
CA ALA A 104 -21.04 6.15 18.95
C ALA A 104 -20.80 6.39 20.45
N MET A 105 -19.61 6.88 20.81
CA MET A 105 -19.27 7.25 22.18
C MET A 105 -20.08 8.47 22.67
N SER A 106 -20.19 9.54 21.86
CA SER A 106 -21.00 10.71 22.22
C SER A 106 -22.48 10.37 22.41
N ARG A 107 -23.03 9.49 21.56
CA ARG A 107 -24.42 9.03 21.69
C ARG A 107 -24.65 8.18 22.93
N THR A 108 -23.67 7.38 23.32
CA THR A 108 -23.70 6.59 24.56
C THR A 108 -23.67 7.51 25.79
N LEU A 109 -22.74 8.48 25.82
CA LEU A 109 -22.62 9.49 26.87
C LEU A 109 -23.90 10.33 27.03
N ASN A 110 -24.48 10.78 25.92
CA ASN A 110 -25.71 11.59 25.94
C ASN A 110 -26.93 10.78 26.41
N ARG A 111 -26.96 9.45 26.16
CA ARG A 111 -28.02 8.57 26.65
C ARG A 111 -27.91 8.27 28.15
N SER A 112 -26.70 8.34 28.71
CA SER A 112 -26.45 8.13 30.14
C SER A 112 -26.68 9.37 31.01
N ILE A 113 -26.92 10.55 30.42
CA ILE A 113 -27.34 11.74 31.15
C ILE A 113 -28.88 11.69 31.25
N PRO A 114 -29.47 11.49 32.45
CA PRO A 114 -30.91 11.55 32.60
C PRO A 114 -31.39 12.98 32.34
N PRO A 115 -32.57 13.18 31.70
CA PRO A 115 -33.15 14.52 31.63
C PRO A 115 -33.39 15.02 33.05
N HIS A 116 -32.73 16.13 33.40
CA HIS A 116 -33.00 16.85 34.65
C HIS A 116 -34.42 17.40 34.53
N LYS A 117 -35.40 16.76 35.18
CA LYS A 117 -36.73 17.33 35.36
C LYS A 117 -36.56 18.56 36.24
N GLU A 118 -36.62 19.73 35.65
CA GLU A 118 -36.83 20.97 36.39
C GLU A 118 -38.26 20.93 36.94
N ASP A 119 -38.39 20.69 38.25
CA ASP A 119 -39.67 20.89 38.95
C ASP A 119 -39.95 22.41 39.00
N PRO A 120 -41.08 22.89 38.45
CA PRO A 120 -41.44 24.29 38.59
C PRO A 120 -41.93 24.48 40.02
N THR A 121 -41.06 25.05 40.86
CA THR A 121 -41.44 25.63 42.15
C THR A 121 -42.37 26.82 41.89
N HIS A 122 -43.67 26.56 41.81
CA HIS A 122 -44.66 27.62 41.95
C HIS A 122 -44.82 27.95 43.44
N GLY A 123 -43.85 28.73 43.94
CA GLY A 123 -44.13 29.61 45.07
C GLY A 123 -44.91 30.81 44.56
N LYS A 124 -46.10 31.04 45.11
CA LYS A 124 -46.62 32.37 45.40
C LYS A 124 -47.87 32.28 46.29
N SER A 125 -47.69 32.86 47.49
CA SER A 125 -48.65 33.56 48.36
C SER A 125 -49.80 32.81 48.97
#